data_AF-A0A166DAW8-F1
#
_entry.id   AF-A0A166DAW8-F1
#
_cell.length_a   1.000
_cell.length_b   1.000
_cell.length_c   1.000
_cell.angle_alpha   90.00
_cell.angle_beta   90.00
_cell.angle_gamma   90.00
#
_symmetry.space_group_name_H-M   'P 1'
#
loop_
_entity.id
_entity.type
_entity.pdbx_description
1 polymer ?
#
loop_
_entity_poly.entity_id
_entity_poly.type
_entity_poly.pdbx_seq_one_letter_code
_entity_poly.pdbx_strand_id
1 'polypeptide(L)'
;AYAHGASWDPDLVCLPGTRTNILSVIDAWSRSLDSQNVFWLSRVAGSGKSAITGVLIVHTIAKMLHEDSLLASSFFFDREFESRNTAQLLFSTIARDIVARHPVIAAYISTVVREDGPALASASLARQFDAFIAQPLRRHKFDQPIIVVIDALDE
;
A
#
# COMPACT_ATOMS: atom_id res chain seq x y z
N ALA A 1 6.23 -14.81 2.03
CA ALA A 1 7.23 -13.99 2.74
C ALA A 1 6.61 -12.64 3.10
N TYR A 2 7.26 -11.80 3.90
CA TYR A 2 6.79 -10.46 4.26
C TYR A 2 7.98 -9.49 4.21
N ALA A 3 7.78 -8.29 3.68
CA ALA A 3 8.84 -7.30 3.58
C ALA A 3 9.06 -6.56 4.91
N HIS A 4 10.28 -6.64 5.45
CA HIS A 4 10.62 -5.92 6.68
C HIS A 4 10.68 -4.42 6.39
N GLY A 5 10.05 -3.58 7.24
CA GLY A 5 9.95 -2.13 7.01
C GLY A 5 8.81 -1.72 6.08
N ALA A 6 7.87 -2.61 5.76
CA ALA A 6 6.70 -2.26 4.95
C ALA A 6 5.68 -1.35 5.68
N SER A 7 5.74 -1.27 7.01
CA SER A 7 4.88 -0.40 7.82
C SER A 7 5.34 1.05 7.78
N TRP A 8 4.42 1.97 8.12
CA TRP A 8 4.76 3.39 8.31
C TRP A 8 5.74 3.58 9.47
N ASP A 9 6.56 4.64 9.39
CA ASP A 9 7.57 5.00 10.37
C ASP A 9 7.15 6.30 11.08
N PRO A 10 7.01 6.30 12.43
CA PRO A 10 6.66 7.50 13.20
C PRO A 10 7.69 8.63 13.08
N ASP A 11 8.96 8.32 12.81
CA ASP A 11 10.02 9.33 12.68
C ASP A 11 10.01 10.01 11.30
N LEU A 12 9.29 9.41 10.34
CA LEU A 12 9.13 9.93 8.99
C LEU A 12 7.75 10.56 8.77
N VAL A 13 7.13 11.16 9.79
CA VAL A 13 5.86 11.89 9.64
C VAL A 13 6.07 13.41 9.50
N CYS A 14 5.09 14.08 8.88
CA CYS A 14 5.05 15.52 8.79
C CYS A 14 4.97 16.14 10.18
N LEU A 15 5.70 17.25 10.38
CA LEU A 15 5.55 18.05 11.58
C LEU A 15 4.11 18.58 11.70
N PRO A 16 3.55 18.65 12.93
CA PRO A 16 2.20 19.18 13.16
C PRO A 16 1.98 20.54 12.51
N GLY A 17 0.81 20.74 11.91
CA GLY A 17 0.43 22.00 11.26
C GLY A 17 1.10 22.26 9.90
N THR A 18 1.90 21.32 9.39
CA THR A 18 2.54 21.46 8.08
C THR A 18 1.89 20.58 7.02
N ARG A 19 1.98 20.98 5.73
CA ARG A 19 1.46 20.22 4.58
C ARG A 19 -0.04 19.88 4.69
N THR A 20 -0.78 20.65 5.49
CA THR A 20 -2.20 20.42 5.82
C THR A 20 -3.10 20.38 4.59
N ASN A 21 -2.84 21.22 3.58
CA ASN A 21 -3.63 21.25 2.36
C ASN A 21 -3.58 19.91 1.60
N ILE A 22 -2.38 19.41 1.29
CA ILE A 22 -2.25 18.14 0.56
C ILE A 22 -2.71 16.95 1.40
N LEU A 23 -2.42 16.95 2.71
CA LEU A 23 -2.90 15.90 3.61
C LEU A 23 -4.43 15.86 3.63
N SER A 24 -5.09 17.01 3.69
CA SER A 24 -6.56 17.10 3.66
C SER A 24 -7.16 16.62 2.34
N VAL A 25 -6.51 16.91 1.21
CA VAL A 25 -6.96 16.42 -0.11
C VAL A 25 -6.88 14.90 -0.18
N ILE A 26 -5.76 14.31 0.27
CA ILE A 26 -5.58 12.85 0.26
C ILE A 26 -6.55 12.19 1.24
N ASP A 27 -6.74 12.77 2.43
CA ASP A 27 -7.68 12.27 3.42
C ASP A 27 -9.11 12.22 2.88
N ALA A 28 -9.59 13.32 2.30
CA ALA A 28 -10.92 13.38 1.68
C ALA A 28 -11.08 12.36 0.53
N TRP A 29 -10.05 12.21 -0.31
CA TRP A 29 -10.05 11.21 -1.37
C TRP A 29 -10.17 9.78 -0.80
N SER A 30 -9.37 9.46 0.22
CA SER A 30 -9.24 8.12 0.79
C SER A 30 -10.50 7.59 1.49
N ARG A 31 -11.40 8.49 1.90
CA ARG A 31 -12.65 8.17 2.62
C ARG A 31 -13.87 8.08 1.72
N SER A 32 -13.73 8.41 0.44
CA SER A 32 -14.84 8.42 -0.51
C SER A 32 -14.90 7.12 -1.32
N LEU A 33 -16.06 6.47 -1.31
CA LEU A 33 -16.33 5.27 -2.11
C LEU A 33 -16.52 5.56 -3.60
N ASP A 34 -16.84 6.81 -3.95
CA ASP A 34 -17.08 7.26 -5.33
C ASP A 34 -15.80 7.85 -5.97
N SER A 35 -14.71 7.91 -5.23
CA SER A 35 -13.42 8.40 -5.70
C SER A 35 -12.77 7.46 -6.73
N GLN A 36 -11.81 7.99 -7.48
CA GLN A 36 -10.92 7.15 -8.30
C GLN A 36 -10.12 6.17 -7.42
N ASN A 37 -9.88 4.96 -7.92
CA ASN A 37 -9.19 3.90 -7.17
C ASN A 37 -7.71 4.20 -6.89
N VAL A 38 -7.10 5.18 -7.58
CA VAL A 38 -5.68 5.52 -7.43
C VAL A 38 -5.53 7.02 -7.26
N PHE A 39 -4.83 7.41 -6.19
CA PHE A 39 -4.30 8.76 -6.03
C PHE A 39 -2.80 8.73 -6.31
N TRP A 40 -2.39 9.51 -7.32
CA TRP A 40 -0.99 9.57 -7.71
C TRP A 40 -0.33 10.84 -7.15
N LEU A 41 0.52 10.67 -6.14
CA LEU A 41 1.32 11.77 -5.60
C LEU A 41 2.66 11.85 -6.35
N SER A 42 2.68 12.59 -7.46
CA SER A 42 3.93 12.87 -8.17
C SER A 42 4.59 14.17 -7.69
N ARG A 43 5.92 14.17 -7.63
CA ARG A 43 6.69 15.41 -7.55
C ARG A 43 6.93 15.96 -8.96
N VAL A 44 6.73 17.27 -9.14
CA VAL A 44 7.19 17.97 -10.34
C VAL A 44 8.71 18.13 -10.26
N ALA A 45 9.42 17.58 -11.25
CA ALA A 45 10.87 17.73 -11.38
C ALA A 45 11.26 19.22 -11.41
N GLY A 46 12.34 19.60 -10.71
CA GLY A 46 12.85 20.97 -10.68
C GLY A 46 12.16 21.95 -9.73
N SER A 47 11.14 21.53 -8.95
CA SER A 47 10.40 22.42 -8.04
C SER A 47 11.08 22.72 -6.69
N GLY A 48 12.31 22.26 -6.47
CA GLY A 48 13.06 22.48 -5.22
C GLY A 48 12.50 21.79 -3.97
N LYS A 49 11.38 21.07 -4.09
CA LYS A 49 10.77 20.28 -3.01
C LYS A 49 11.61 19.01 -2.78
N SER A 50 12.20 18.90 -1.59
CA SER A 50 13.05 17.77 -1.20
C SER A 50 12.30 16.44 -1.32
N ALA A 51 13.00 15.37 -1.72
CA ALA A 51 12.43 14.01 -1.79
C ALA A 51 11.83 13.60 -0.44
N ILE A 52 12.46 14.07 0.64
CA ILE A 52 11.99 13.93 2.02
C ILE A 52 10.55 14.39 2.18
N THR A 53 10.09 15.45 1.49
CA THR A 53 8.71 15.93 1.66
C THR A 53 7.66 14.94 1.14
N GLY A 54 7.95 14.20 0.07
CA GLY A 54 7.05 13.15 -0.44
C GLY A 54 6.93 12.01 0.56
N VAL A 55 8.09 11.52 1.00
CA VAL A 55 8.23 10.46 2.03
C VAL A 55 7.47 10.84 3.30
N LEU A 56 7.62 12.07 3.80
CA LEU A 56 6.90 12.51 5.01
C LEU A 56 5.38 12.50 4.83
N ILE A 57 4.87 12.82 3.64
CA ILE A 57 3.42 12.84 3.37
C ILE A 57 2.86 11.41 3.37
N VAL A 58 3.50 10.47 2.67
CA VAL A 58 3.01 9.09 2.56
C VAL A 58 3.01 8.36 3.91
N HIS A 59 4.05 8.55 4.73
CA HIS A 59 4.09 7.97 6.07
C HIS A 59 3.04 8.61 7.01
N THR A 60 2.81 9.93 6.90
CA THR A 60 1.74 10.60 7.66
C THR A 60 0.38 10.06 7.30
N ILE A 61 0.08 9.91 6.01
CA ILE A 61 -1.19 9.36 5.53
C ILE A 61 -1.35 7.91 5.96
N ALA A 62 -0.31 7.08 5.82
CA ALA A 62 -0.37 5.70 6.28
C ALA A 62 -0.65 5.62 7.80
N LYS A 63 -0.02 6.47 8.61
CA LYS A 63 -0.32 6.58 10.05
C LYS A 63 -1.77 6.97 10.32
N MET A 64 -2.27 8.04 9.69
CA MET A 64 -3.66 8.50 9.86
C MET A 64 -4.68 7.42 9.47
N LEU A 65 -4.47 6.77 8.34
CA LEU A 65 -5.33 5.68 7.88
C LEU A 65 -5.25 4.44 8.78
N HIS A 66 -4.09 4.19 9.38
CA HIS A 66 -3.94 3.11 10.36
C HIS A 66 -4.76 3.40 11.62
N GLU A 67 -4.67 4.61 12.17
CA GLU A 67 -5.43 5.06 13.35
C GLU A 67 -6.94 4.94 13.12
N ASP A 68 -7.41 5.20 11.90
CA ASP A 68 -8.81 5.11 11.52
C ASP A 68 -9.25 3.73 10.99
N SER A 69 -8.38 2.72 11.08
CA SER A 69 -8.65 1.35 10.59
C SER A 69 -8.95 1.24 9.08
N LEU A 70 -8.54 2.23 8.28
CA LEU A 70 -8.70 2.26 6.82
C LEU A 70 -7.48 1.73 6.06
N LEU A 71 -6.28 1.76 6.67
CA LEU A 71 -5.05 1.28 6.02
C LEU A 71 -5.04 -0.25 5.93
N ALA A 72 -5.28 -0.82 4.75
CA ALA A 72 -5.18 -2.26 4.56
C ALA A 72 -3.74 -2.77 4.57
N SER A 73 -2.81 -2.05 3.94
CA SER A 73 -1.39 -2.37 3.90
C SER A 73 -0.57 -1.15 3.47
N SER A 74 0.73 -1.21 3.67
CA SER A 74 1.68 -0.25 3.11
C SER A 74 2.92 -0.96 2.57
N PHE A 75 3.60 -0.34 1.62
CA PHE A 75 4.89 -0.80 1.12
C PHE A 75 5.73 0.40 0.70
N PHE A 76 6.88 0.57 1.34
CA PHE A 76 7.82 1.65 1.06
C PHE A 76 9.04 1.01 0.41
N PHE A 77 9.29 1.29 -0.88
CA PHE A 77 10.49 0.79 -1.53
C PHE A 77 11.74 1.38 -0.88
N ASP A 78 12.80 0.58 -0.82
CA ASP A 78 14.05 0.97 -0.19
C ASP A 78 15.20 0.17 -0.79
N ARG A 79 16.07 0.85 -1.55
CA ARG A 79 17.21 0.25 -2.25
C ARG A 79 18.23 -0.40 -1.33
N GLU A 80 18.31 0.04 -0.08
CA GLU A 80 19.30 -0.47 0.88
C GLU A 80 18.84 -1.79 1.53
N PHE A 81 17.56 -2.15 1.39
CA PHE A 81 17.01 -3.35 2.02
C PHE A 81 16.51 -4.35 0.98
N GLU A 82 17.12 -5.53 0.94
CA GLU A 82 16.81 -6.61 -0.02
C GLU A 82 15.32 -6.97 -0.06
N SER A 83 14.60 -6.86 1.06
CA SER A 83 13.16 -7.16 1.09
C SER A 83 12.27 -6.09 0.43
N ARG A 84 12.79 -4.90 0.16
CA ARG A 84 12.07 -3.72 -0.34
C ARG A 84 12.76 -3.03 -1.52
N ASN A 85 13.91 -3.53 -1.97
CA ASN A 85 14.64 -3.00 -3.13
C ASN A 85 14.07 -3.46 -4.49
N THR A 86 13.11 -4.38 -4.48
CA THR A 86 12.39 -4.86 -5.66
C THR A 86 10.92 -5.11 -5.35
N ALA A 87 10.08 -5.17 -6.39
CA ALA A 87 8.65 -5.42 -6.24
C ALA A 87 8.30 -6.89 -5.94
N GLN A 88 9.29 -7.78 -5.80
CA GLN A 88 9.06 -9.23 -5.60
C GLN A 88 8.20 -9.54 -4.38
N LEU A 89 8.33 -8.76 -3.31
CA LEU A 89 7.56 -8.95 -2.08
C LEU A 89 6.33 -8.05 -1.97
N LEU A 90 6.12 -7.12 -2.91
CA LEU A 90 5.06 -6.10 -2.85
C LEU A 90 3.68 -6.74 -2.66
N PHE A 91 3.22 -7.53 -3.63
CA PHE A 91 1.87 -8.07 -3.59
C PHE A 91 1.70 -9.16 -2.54
N SER A 92 2.75 -9.93 -2.24
CA SER A 92 2.68 -10.94 -1.16
C SER A 92 2.55 -10.28 0.22
N THR A 93 3.18 -9.13 0.43
CA THR A 93 3.08 -8.32 1.65
C THR A 93 1.68 -7.74 1.77
N ILE A 94 1.19 -7.07 0.71
CA ILE A 94 -0.16 -6.49 0.69
C ILE A 94 -1.24 -7.55 0.94
N ALA A 95 -1.13 -8.70 0.27
CA ALA A 95 -2.06 -9.80 0.43
C ALA A 95 -2.09 -10.33 1.86
N ARG A 96 -0.92 -10.50 2.48
CA ARG A 96 -0.80 -10.96 3.87
C ARG A 96 -1.49 -10.00 4.85
N ASP A 97 -1.33 -8.70 4.65
CA ASP A 97 -1.96 -7.70 5.54
C ASP A 97 -3.48 -7.64 5.34
N ILE A 98 -3.94 -7.72 4.08
CA ILE A 98 -5.38 -7.76 3.76
C ILE A 98 -6.05 -8.97 4.42
N VAL A 99 -5.47 -10.17 4.31
CA VAL A 99 -6.09 -11.38 4.89
C VAL A 99 -6.10 -11.38 6.41
N ALA A 100 -5.12 -10.74 7.04
CA ALA A 100 -5.08 -10.57 8.49
C ALA A 100 -6.23 -9.68 8.99
N ARG A 101 -6.65 -8.71 8.18
CA ARG A 101 -7.75 -7.78 8.49
C ARG A 101 -9.12 -8.26 8.00
N HIS A 102 -9.16 -9.04 6.92
CA HIS A 102 -10.37 -9.49 6.25
C HIS A 102 -10.37 -11.03 6.09
N PRO A 103 -10.81 -11.78 7.11
CA PRO A 103 -10.80 -13.25 7.09
C PRO A 103 -11.56 -13.88 5.91
N VAL A 104 -12.60 -13.20 5.39
CA VAL A 104 -13.35 -13.65 4.22
C VAL A 104 -12.44 -13.76 2.97
N ILE A 105 -11.44 -12.88 2.86
CA ILE A 105 -10.46 -12.88 1.76
C ILE A 105 -9.40 -13.97 1.97
N ALA A 106 -9.10 -14.31 3.23
CA ALA A 106 -8.10 -15.32 3.57
C ALA A 106 -8.42 -16.70 2.96
N ALA A 107 -9.69 -17.10 2.93
CA ALA A 107 -10.12 -18.35 2.32
C ALA A 107 -9.83 -18.40 0.81
N TYR A 108 -10.01 -17.27 0.12
CA TYR A 108 -9.71 -17.14 -1.30
C TYR A 108 -8.21 -17.25 -1.57
N ILE A 109 -7.41 -16.43 -0.87
CA ILE A 109 -5.95 -16.43 -1.06
C ILE A 109 -5.36 -17.79 -0.68
N SER A 110 -5.89 -18.45 0.34
CA SER A 110 -5.47 -19.82 0.71
C SER A 110 -5.74 -20.82 -0.40
N THR A 111 -6.85 -20.67 -1.14
CA THR A 111 -7.16 -21.51 -2.30
C THR A 111 -6.18 -21.26 -3.44
N VAL A 112 -5.93 -19.98 -3.76
CA VAL A 112 -4.95 -19.56 -4.78
C VAL A 112 -3.55 -20.10 -4.45
N VAL A 113 -3.10 -19.96 -3.21
CA VAL A 113 -1.78 -20.46 -2.77
C VAL A 113 -1.72 -21.98 -2.83
N ARG A 114 -2.81 -22.69 -2.54
CA ARG A 114 -2.86 -24.16 -2.63
C ARG A 114 -2.81 -24.65 -4.08
N GLU A 115 -3.47 -23.95 -5.00
CA GLU A 115 -3.58 -24.34 -6.40
C GLU A 115 -2.34 -23.92 -7.22
N ASP A 116 -1.87 -22.68 -7.06
CA ASP A 116 -0.76 -22.11 -7.83
C ASP A 116 0.60 -22.14 -7.09
N GLY A 117 0.60 -22.46 -5.79
CA GLY A 117 1.79 -22.87 -5.04
C GLY A 117 2.99 -21.89 -5.05
N PRO A 118 4.22 -22.43 -4.86
CA PRO A 118 5.47 -21.65 -4.89
C PRO A 118 5.71 -20.91 -6.21
N ALA A 119 5.09 -21.37 -7.31
CA ALA A 119 5.24 -20.76 -8.63
C ALA A 119 4.63 -19.37 -8.69
N LEU A 120 3.60 -19.07 -7.89
CA LEU A 120 3.01 -17.74 -7.87
C LEU A 120 3.93 -16.70 -7.19
N ALA A 121 4.72 -17.12 -6.20
CA ALA A 121 5.70 -16.25 -5.54
C ALA A 121 6.86 -15.83 -6.46
N SER A 122 7.19 -16.65 -7.47
CA SER A 122 8.17 -16.35 -8.51
C SER A 122 7.55 -15.92 -9.85
N ALA A 123 6.22 -15.81 -9.92
CA ALA A 123 5.53 -15.37 -11.13
C ALA A 123 5.74 -13.87 -11.38
N SER A 124 5.44 -13.44 -12.61
CA SER A 124 5.41 -12.02 -12.98
C SER A 124 4.51 -11.20 -12.03
N LEU A 125 4.88 -9.94 -11.79
CA LEU A 125 4.10 -8.99 -10.98
C LEU A 125 2.63 -8.90 -11.40
N ALA A 126 2.33 -8.92 -12.70
CA ALA A 126 0.96 -8.90 -13.20
C ALA A 126 0.15 -10.13 -12.74
N ARG A 127 0.74 -11.33 -12.79
CA ARG A 127 0.09 -12.56 -12.28
C ARG A 127 -0.08 -12.51 -10.76
N GLN A 128 0.92 -12.01 -10.04
CA GLN A 128 0.82 -11.86 -8.58
C GLN A 128 -0.29 -10.88 -8.19
N PHE A 129 -0.35 -9.72 -8.85
CA PHE A 129 -1.40 -8.72 -8.63
C PHE A 129 -2.80 -9.29 -8.91
N ASP A 130 -2.99 -9.97 -10.05
CA ASP A 130 -4.29 -10.52 -10.39
C ASP A 130 -4.75 -11.56 -9.35
N ALA A 131 -3.88 -12.52 -9.04
CA ALA A 131 -4.19 -13.64 -8.17
C ALA A 131 -4.35 -13.23 -6.69
N PHE A 132 -3.47 -12.37 -6.17
CA PHE A 132 -3.46 -12.00 -4.75
C PHE A 132 -4.29 -10.77 -4.41
N ILE A 133 -4.53 -9.86 -5.35
CA ILE A 133 -5.18 -8.57 -5.10
C ILE A 133 -6.47 -8.46 -5.90
N ALA A 134 -6.41 -8.41 -7.23
CA ALA A 134 -7.57 -8.05 -8.04
C ALA A 134 -8.73 -9.06 -7.93
N GLN A 135 -8.42 -10.35 -8.05
CA GLN A 135 -9.42 -11.41 -7.98
C GLN A 135 -10.11 -11.57 -6.63
N PRO A 136 -9.41 -11.56 -5.47
CA PRO A 136 -10.06 -11.58 -4.17
C PRO A 136 -10.91 -10.33 -3.93
N LEU A 137 -10.40 -9.14 -4.26
CA LEU A 137 -11.11 -7.87 -4.02
C LEU A 137 -12.36 -7.70 -4.89
N ARG A 138 -12.40 -8.28 -6.09
CA ARG A 138 -13.61 -8.26 -6.95
C ARG A 138 -14.77 -9.10 -6.39
N ARG A 139 -14.46 -10.10 -5.55
CA ARG A 139 -15.46 -11.04 -5.02
C ARG A 139 -16.00 -10.62 -3.66
N HIS A 140 -15.35 -9.65 -3.01
CA HIS A 140 -15.75 -9.13 -1.72
C HIS A 140 -16.11 -7.65 -1.83
N LYS A 141 -17.33 -7.29 -1.46
CA LYS A 141 -17.71 -5.89 -1.30
C LYS A 141 -17.26 -5.43 0.08
N PHE A 142 -16.62 -4.27 0.11
CA PHE A 142 -16.26 -3.61 1.36
C PHE A 142 -17.31 -2.54 1.66
N ASP A 143 -17.77 -2.50 2.90
CA ASP A 143 -18.70 -1.46 3.37
C ASP A 143 -17.98 -0.12 3.66
N GLN A 144 -16.65 -0.16 3.72
CA GLN A 144 -15.77 0.99 3.90
C GLN A 144 -14.58 0.93 2.94
N PRO A 145 -13.96 2.07 2.57
CA PRO A 145 -12.73 2.07 1.79
C PRO A 145 -11.62 1.28 2.49
N ILE A 146 -10.82 0.58 1.68
CA ILE A 146 -9.56 0.00 2.12
C ILE A 146 -8.43 0.60 1.30
N ILE A 147 -7.40 1.10 1.97
CA ILE A 147 -6.34 1.86 1.32
C ILE A 147 -5.01 1.12 1.42
N VAL A 148 -4.31 1.05 0.31
CA VAL A 148 -2.93 0.58 0.25
C VAL A 148 -2.04 1.76 -0.09
N VAL A 149 -1.01 2.00 0.71
CA VAL A 149 -0.03 3.06 0.47
C VAL A 149 1.23 2.46 -0.14
N ILE A 150 1.68 2.98 -1.28
CA ILE A 150 2.92 2.58 -1.93
C ILE A 150 3.76 3.83 -2.17
N ASP A 151 5.01 3.82 -1.71
CA ASP A 151 5.96 4.91 -1.92
C ASP A 151 7.16 4.46 -2.73
N ALA A 152 7.78 5.39 -3.45
CA ALA A 152 8.99 5.15 -4.26
C ALA A 152 8.82 4.04 -5.32
N LEU A 153 7.64 4.00 -5.97
CA LEU A 153 7.31 3.01 -7.02
C LEU A 153 8.23 3.13 -8.27
N ASP A 154 8.90 4.27 -8.45
CA ASP A 154 9.86 4.51 -9.52
C ASP A 154 11.27 3.97 -9.25
N GLU A 155 11.52 3.39 -8.08
CA GLU A 155 12.84 2.87 -7.70
C GLU A 155 13.27 1.58 -8.38
#